data_AF-A0A417CDF9-F1
#
_entry.id   AF-A0A417CDF9-F1
#
_cell.length_a   1.000
_cell.length_b   1.000
_cell.length_c   1.000
_cell.angle_alpha   90.00
_cell.angle_beta   90.00
_cell.angle_gamma   90.00
#
_symmetry.space_group_name_H-M   'P 1'
#
loop_
_entity.id
_entity.type
_entity.pdbx_description
1 polymer ?
#
loop_
_entity_poly.entity_id
_entity_poly.type
_entity_poly.pdbx_seq_one_letter_code
_entity_poly.pdbx_strand_id
1 'polypeptide(L)'
;MYCPIKSEEVENMIDLKEKNVLCTTKDEAAAILKEAEKQGFRWYDGDLATAYNPLIEHDGPIVLTFKYNGINWIGESATDTARDLLDTDREMTAHEFLNKFLDMAYHCSNCEECKTIKVDGRDYRWCDSDLWTKDNIDQVYEIVKTGNKLKEKPEQADINNISNYLDGKGQLNINALKLAIKVLEEKINEK
;
A
#
# COMPACT_ATOMS: atom_id res chain seq x y z
N MET A 1 0.46 -22.47 -18.30
CA MET A 1 -0.59 -21.74 -19.04
C MET A 1 -1.46 -21.04 -18.01
N TYR A 2 -1.76 -19.76 -18.25
CA TYR A 2 -2.61 -18.85 -17.48
C TYR A 2 -2.10 -18.36 -16.11
N CYS A 3 -1.50 -17.16 -16.11
CA CYS A 3 -1.57 -16.22 -14.97
C CYS A 3 -2.59 -15.13 -15.39
N PRO A 4 -3.82 -15.12 -14.87
CA PRO A 4 -4.76 -14.06 -15.21
C PRO A 4 -4.27 -12.77 -14.54
N ILE A 5 -3.82 -11.82 -15.35
CA ILE A 5 -3.50 -10.47 -14.92
C ILE A 5 -4.82 -9.76 -14.63
N LYS A 6 -5.15 -9.60 -13.35
CA LYS A 6 -5.87 -8.42 -12.90
C LYS A 6 -4.83 -7.44 -12.40
N SER A 7 -4.64 -6.35 -13.13
CA SER A 7 -4.04 -5.14 -12.60
C SER A 7 -5.05 -4.53 -11.63
N GLU A 8 -5.06 -5.00 -10.40
CA GLU A 8 -5.62 -4.24 -9.30
C GLU A 8 -4.48 -3.34 -8.80
N GLU A 9 -4.70 -2.03 -8.87
CA GLU A 9 -3.90 -1.04 -8.19
C GLU A 9 -3.71 -1.53 -6.75
N VAL A 10 -2.49 -1.91 -6.38
CA VAL A 10 -2.19 -2.28 -5.00
C VAL A 10 -2.06 -0.98 -4.20
N GLU A 11 -3.17 -0.25 -4.09
CA GLU A 11 -3.40 0.56 -2.89
C GLU A 11 -3.37 -0.43 -1.72
N ASN A 12 -2.69 -0.08 -0.63
CA ASN A 12 -2.63 -0.90 0.59
C ASN A 12 -4.06 -1.16 1.10
N MET A 13 -4.68 -2.23 0.62
CA MET A 13 -6.05 -2.58 0.91
C MET A 13 -6.10 -3.16 2.32
N ILE A 14 -6.61 -2.37 3.26
CA ILE A 14 -6.81 -2.78 4.65
C ILE A 14 -7.86 -3.89 4.63
N ASP A 15 -7.52 -5.14 4.94
CA ASP A 15 -8.55 -6.19 5.02
C ASP A 15 -9.52 -5.87 6.17
N LEU A 16 -10.78 -5.58 5.85
CA LEU A 16 -11.84 -5.26 6.81
C LEU A 16 -12.67 -6.48 7.19
N LYS A 17 -12.48 -7.64 6.56
CA LYS A 17 -13.34 -8.81 6.76
C LYS A 17 -13.26 -9.34 8.20
N GLU A 18 -14.43 -9.53 8.81
CA GLU A 18 -14.60 -9.98 10.21
C GLU A 18 -13.94 -9.07 11.26
N LYS A 19 -13.76 -7.77 10.96
CA LYS A 19 -13.19 -6.80 11.90
C LYS A 19 -14.23 -5.89 12.53
N ASN A 20 -13.92 -5.40 13.73
CA ASN A 20 -14.62 -4.36 14.46
C ASN A 20 -13.68 -3.17 14.67
N VAL A 21 -13.92 -2.07 13.96
CA VAL A 21 -13.00 -0.93 13.87
C VAL A 21 -13.50 0.25 14.70
N LEU A 22 -12.78 0.60 15.76
CA LEU A 22 -13.04 1.78 16.57
C LEU A 22 -12.67 3.05 15.80
N CYS A 23 -13.66 3.90 15.51
CA CYS A 23 -13.47 5.21 14.90
C CYS A 23 -13.75 6.29 15.95
N THR A 24 -12.78 7.17 16.17
CA THR A 24 -12.86 8.26 17.16
C THR A 24 -13.10 9.62 16.51
N THR A 25 -12.84 9.74 15.20
CA THR A 25 -13.04 10.97 14.43
C THR A 25 -13.84 10.73 13.16
N LYS A 26 -14.50 11.78 12.66
CA LYS A 26 -15.30 11.74 11.42
C LYS A 26 -14.44 11.33 10.22
N ASP A 27 -13.19 11.80 10.17
CA ASP A 27 -12.24 11.51 9.10
C ASP A 27 -11.78 10.04 9.13
N GLU A 28 -11.52 9.49 10.32
CA GLU A 28 -11.23 8.05 10.50
C GLU A 28 -12.37 7.18 9.97
N ALA A 29 -13.61 7.48 10.37
CA ALA A 29 -14.77 6.72 9.89
C ALA A 29 -14.96 6.87 8.37
N ALA A 30 -14.82 8.08 7.82
CA ALA A 30 -14.94 8.31 6.39
C ALA A 30 -13.89 7.53 5.58
N ALA A 31 -12.64 7.50 6.05
CA ALA A 31 -11.57 6.77 5.39
C ALA A 31 -11.81 5.25 5.42
N ILE A 32 -12.21 4.69 6.56
CA ILE A 32 -12.55 3.27 6.69
C ILE A 32 -13.76 2.91 5.81
N LEU A 33 -14.80 3.74 5.75
CA LEU A 33 -15.98 3.49 4.91
C LEU A 33 -15.65 3.54 3.41
N LYS A 34 -14.76 4.45 2.99
CA LYS A 34 -14.26 4.49 1.61
C LYS A 34 -13.52 3.20 1.24
N GLU A 35 -12.74 2.67 2.16
CA GLU A 35 -12.01 1.41 1.97
C GLU A 35 -12.95 0.19 1.97
N ALA A 36 -13.98 0.21 2.83
CA ALA A 36 -15.04 -0.78 2.86
C ALA A 36 -15.81 -0.84 1.53
N GLU A 37 -16.12 0.32 0.92
CA GLU A 37 -16.80 0.40 -0.36
C GLU A 37 -16.01 -0.27 -1.49
N LYS A 38 -14.68 -0.04 -1.55
CA LYS A 38 -13.80 -0.69 -2.53
C LYS A 38 -13.82 -2.21 -2.41
N GLN A 39 -13.90 -2.70 -1.19
CA GLN A 39 -13.98 -4.14 -0.88
C GLN A 39 -15.40 -4.71 -1.04
N GLY A 40 -16.37 -3.89 -1.43
CA GLY A 40 -17.73 -4.31 -1.73
C GLY A 40 -18.65 -4.41 -0.51
N PHE A 41 -18.24 -3.87 0.65
CA PHE A 41 -19.10 -3.78 1.81
C PHE A 41 -20.22 -2.75 1.59
N ARG A 42 -21.40 -3.06 2.14
CA ARG A 42 -22.60 -2.22 2.05
C ARG A 42 -23.30 -2.12 3.38
N TRP A 43 -24.08 -1.06 3.57
CA TRP A 43 -25.03 -0.99 4.68
C TRP A 43 -26.13 -2.04 4.50
N TYR A 44 -26.83 -2.36 5.59
CA TYR A 44 -27.86 -3.43 5.59
C TYR A 44 -29.02 -3.16 4.62
N ASP A 45 -29.33 -1.89 4.37
CA ASP A 45 -30.32 -1.43 3.39
C ASP A 45 -29.85 -1.56 1.93
N GLY A 46 -28.60 -1.96 1.71
CA GLY A 46 -27.98 -2.12 0.39
C GLY A 46 -27.27 -0.87 -0.11
N ASP A 47 -27.26 0.22 0.66
CA ASP A 47 -26.58 1.45 0.27
C ASP A 47 -25.06 1.30 0.30
N LEU A 48 -24.41 2.17 -0.48
CA LEU A 48 -22.97 2.30 -0.51
C LEU A 48 -22.41 2.64 0.87
N ALA A 49 -21.27 2.06 1.25
CA ALA A 49 -20.65 2.33 2.55
C ALA A 49 -20.46 3.83 2.82
N THR A 50 -20.10 4.60 1.79
CA THR A 50 -19.88 6.05 1.92
C THR A 50 -21.15 6.91 1.97
N ALA A 51 -22.33 6.32 1.73
CA ALA A 51 -23.60 7.05 1.74
C ALA A 51 -23.99 7.58 3.14
N TYR A 52 -23.48 6.93 4.19
CA TYR A 52 -23.77 7.28 5.57
C TYR A 52 -22.51 7.18 6.44
N ASN A 53 -22.26 8.19 7.26
CA ASN A 53 -21.20 8.19 8.27
C ASN A 53 -21.86 8.40 9.64
N PRO A 54 -21.88 7.38 10.52
CA PRO A 54 -22.57 7.48 11.80
C PRO A 54 -22.02 8.58 12.72
N LEU A 55 -20.74 8.97 12.59
CA LEU A 55 -20.17 10.09 13.36
C LEU A 55 -20.65 11.48 12.91
N ILE A 56 -21.42 11.59 11.82
CA ILE A 56 -22.07 12.86 11.45
C ILE A 56 -23.24 13.14 12.40
N GLU A 57 -23.98 12.10 12.78
CA GLU A 57 -25.23 12.21 13.56
C GLU A 57 -25.05 11.81 15.04
N HIS A 58 -24.01 11.03 15.36
CA HIS A 58 -23.72 10.57 16.71
C HIS A 58 -22.52 11.31 17.31
N ASP A 59 -22.68 11.80 18.54
CA ASP A 59 -21.59 12.36 19.33
C ASP A 59 -20.86 11.24 20.10
N GLY A 60 -19.56 11.08 19.81
CA GLY A 60 -18.69 10.11 20.48
C GLY A 60 -18.20 8.98 19.56
N PRO A 61 -17.23 8.18 20.01
CA PRO A 61 -16.62 7.14 19.19
C PRO A 61 -17.64 6.05 18.80
N ILE A 62 -17.48 5.50 17.60
CA ILE A 62 -18.30 4.40 17.06
C ILE A 62 -17.42 3.19 16.77
N VAL A 63 -18.02 2.00 16.72
CA VAL A 63 -17.34 0.78 16.26
C VAL A 63 -18.01 0.32 15.00
N LEU A 64 -17.31 0.37 13.86
CA LEU A 64 -17.79 -0.18 12.59
C LEU A 64 -17.48 -1.69 12.53
N THR A 65 -18.51 -2.51 12.38
CA THR A 65 -18.43 -3.98 12.29
C THR A 65 -18.63 -4.42 10.84
N PHE A 66 -17.71 -5.25 10.34
CA PHE A 66 -17.69 -5.73 8.97
C PHE A 66 -17.86 -7.26 8.94
N LYS A 67 -19.07 -7.74 8.61
CA LYS A 67 -19.39 -9.18 8.59
C LYS A 67 -20.21 -9.54 7.37
N TYR A 68 -19.89 -10.65 6.70
CA TYR A 68 -20.65 -11.14 5.53
C TYR A 68 -20.93 -10.06 4.46
N ASN A 69 -19.96 -9.17 4.20
CA ASN A 69 -20.08 -8.00 3.31
C ASN A 69 -21.05 -6.89 3.76
N GLY A 70 -21.58 -6.97 4.99
CA GLY A 70 -22.40 -5.95 5.62
C GLY A 70 -21.62 -5.06 6.58
N ILE A 71 -22.06 -3.81 6.71
CA ILE A 71 -21.59 -2.83 7.70
C ILE A 71 -22.64 -2.67 8.78
N ASN A 72 -22.22 -2.73 10.03
CA ASN A 72 -22.99 -2.32 11.20
C ASN A 72 -22.14 -1.35 12.04
N TRP A 73 -22.74 -0.57 12.92
CA TRP A 73 -22.00 0.36 13.79
C TRP A 73 -22.33 0.24 15.29
N ILE A 74 -23.19 -0.73 15.65
CA ILE A 74 -23.70 -0.89 17.01
C ILE A 74 -23.06 -2.08 17.72
N GLY A 75 -22.47 -1.82 18.89
CA GLY A 75 -22.51 -2.75 20.03
C GLY A 75 -21.57 -3.95 20.02
N GLU A 76 -20.43 -3.91 19.32
CA GLU A 76 -19.39 -4.92 19.47
C GLU A 76 -18.08 -4.32 20.01
N SER A 77 -17.31 -5.13 20.75
CA SER A 77 -15.96 -4.75 21.18
C SER A 77 -15.07 -4.56 19.94
N ALA A 78 -14.32 -3.46 19.92
CA ALA A 78 -13.36 -3.20 18.86
C ALA A 78 -12.23 -4.25 18.88
N THR A 79 -11.90 -4.77 17.70
CA THR A 79 -10.72 -5.61 17.47
C THR A 79 -9.53 -4.76 17.03
N ASP A 80 -9.81 -3.64 16.35
CA ASP A 80 -8.82 -2.76 15.75
C ASP A 80 -9.23 -1.30 15.96
N THR A 81 -8.27 -0.37 15.90
CA THR A 81 -8.58 1.06 15.82
C THR A 81 -8.43 1.56 14.38
N ALA A 82 -9.29 2.49 13.96
CA ALA A 82 -9.19 3.11 12.64
C ALA A 82 -7.82 3.77 12.46
N ARG A 83 -7.29 4.40 13.51
CA ARG A 83 -5.94 4.96 13.51
C ARG A 83 -4.89 3.92 13.18
N ASP A 84 -4.89 2.75 13.82
CA ASP A 84 -3.90 1.71 13.54
C ASP A 84 -4.06 1.11 12.14
N LEU A 85 -5.28 1.05 11.62
CA LEU A 85 -5.53 0.56 10.26
C LEU A 85 -5.11 1.57 9.19
N LEU A 86 -5.34 2.86 9.45
CA LEU A 86 -5.06 3.96 8.52
C LEU A 86 -3.62 4.48 8.62
N ASP A 87 -2.93 4.24 9.73
CA ASP A 87 -1.54 4.63 9.92
C ASP A 87 -0.63 3.71 9.10
N THR A 88 -0.34 4.14 7.87
CA THR A 88 0.59 3.46 6.95
C THR A 88 2.04 3.52 7.43
N ASP A 89 2.35 4.38 8.40
CA ASP A 89 3.68 4.60 8.93
C ASP A 89 3.93 3.81 10.23
N ARG A 90 2.91 3.15 10.78
CA ARG A 90 3.10 2.24 11.92
C ARG A 90 4.03 1.09 11.56
N GLU A 91 4.81 0.65 12.54
CA GLU A 91 5.56 -0.60 12.41
C GLU A 91 4.61 -1.79 12.33
N MET A 92 4.85 -2.66 11.36
CA MET A 92 4.14 -3.91 11.21
C MET A 92 4.54 -4.86 12.32
N THR A 93 3.57 -5.53 12.94
CA THR A 93 3.88 -6.56 13.94
C THR A 93 4.56 -7.77 13.28
N ALA A 94 5.32 -8.53 14.06
CA ALA A 94 5.98 -9.74 13.55
C ALA A 94 4.98 -10.77 12.96
N HIS A 95 3.76 -10.85 13.51
CA HIS A 95 2.73 -11.75 13.02
C HIS A 95 2.16 -11.31 11.66
N GLU A 96 1.86 -10.02 11.50
CA GLU A 96 1.42 -9.43 10.24
C GLU A 96 2.48 -9.59 9.15
N PHE A 97 3.76 -9.36 9.51
CA PHE A 97 4.88 -9.55 8.59
C PHE A 97 4.96 -11.00 8.11
N LEU A 98 4.88 -11.98 9.02
CA LEU A 98 4.95 -13.39 8.68
C LEU A 98 3.79 -13.83 7.78
N ASN A 99 2.56 -13.38 8.06
CA ASN A 99 1.41 -13.71 7.22
C ASN A 99 1.58 -13.14 5.80
N LYS A 100 1.88 -11.84 5.67
CA LYS A 100 2.13 -11.22 4.36
C LYS A 100 3.27 -11.91 3.62
N PHE A 101 4.36 -12.22 4.33
CA PHE A 101 5.49 -12.95 3.76
C PHE A 101 5.05 -14.30 3.18
N LEU A 102 4.32 -15.11 3.94
CA LEU A 102 3.87 -16.43 3.51
C LEU A 102 2.95 -16.36 2.27
N ASP A 103 2.04 -15.38 2.24
CA ASP A 103 1.14 -15.16 1.09
C ASP A 103 1.91 -14.84 -0.20
N MET A 104 3.00 -14.07 -0.10
CA MET A 104 3.81 -13.68 -1.26
C MET A 104 4.88 -14.70 -1.64
N ALA A 105 5.46 -15.42 -0.66
CA ALA A 105 6.63 -16.27 -0.87
C ALA A 105 6.33 -17.49 -1.74
N TYR A 106 5.07 -17.96 -1.77
CA TYR A 106 4.63 -19.00 -2.68
C TYR A 106 4.99 -18.61 -4.13
N HIS A 107 5.79 -19.45 -4.80
CA HIS A 107 6.27 -19.32 -6.20
C HIS A 107 7.48 -18.42 -6.46
N CYS A 108 8.23 -18.00 -5.45
CA CYS A 108 9.37 -17.11 -5.70
C CYS A 108 10.62 -17.81 -6.33
N SER A 109 10.69 -19.14 -6.32
CA SER A 109 11.84 -19.90 -6.84
C SER A 109 12.12 -19.71 -8.34
N ASN A 110 11.13 -19.35 -9.16
CA ASN A 110 11.24 -19.16 -10.61
C ASN A 110 10.78 -17.77 -11.08
N CYS A 111 10.90 -16.75 -10.22
CA CYS A 111 10.35 -15.42 -10.49
C CYS A 111 11.42 -14.46 -11.05
N GLU A 112 11.46 -14.29 -12.38
CA GLU A 112 12.36 -13.34 -13.05
C GLU A 112 12.03 -11.87 -12.75
N GLU A 113 10.73 -11.61 -12.55
CA GLU A 113 10.19 -10.29 -12.26
C GLU A 113 10.22 -9.96 -10.76
N CYS A 114 10.76 -10.80 -9.89
CA CYS A 114 10.72 -10.51 -8.46
C CYS A 114 11.71 -9.40 -8.07
N LYS A 115 11.33 -8.56 -7.11
CA LYS A 115 12.21 -7.57 -6.48
C LYS A 115 13.45 -8.27 -5.91
N THR A 116 14.55 -7.53 -5.83
CA THR A 116 15.82 -8.05 -5.33
C THR A 116 16.24 -7.36 -4.05
N ILE A 117 17.00 -8.09 -3.25
CA ILE A 117 17.72 -7.56 -2.09
C ILE A 117 19.21 -7.52 -2.40
N LYS A 118 19.92 -6.55 -1.81
CA LYS A 118 21.38 -6.45 -1.91
C LYS A 118 22.06 -7.30 -0.84
N VAL A 119 23.00 -8.14 -1.26
CA VAL A 119 23.95 -8.86 -0.38
C VAL A 119 25.33 -8.73 -1.01
N ASP A 120 26.30 -8.21 -0.28
CA ASP A 120 27.69 -8.04 -0.76
C ASP A 120 27.79 -7.37 -2.14
N GLY A 121 26.94 -6.37 -2.38
CA GLY A 121 26.88 -5.61 -3.64
C GLY A 121 26.20 -6.34 -4.81
N ARG A 122 25.71 -7.57 -4.61
CA ARG A 122 24.99 -8.35 -5.63
C ARG A 122 23.50 -8.41 -5.34
N ASP A 123 22.72 -8.56 -6.41
CA ASP A 123 21.27 -8.71 -6.34
C ASP A 123 20.88 -10.18 -6.18
N TYR A 124 20.07 -10.45 -5.17
CA TYR A 124 19.48 -11.76 -4.93
C TYR A 124 17.96 -11.64 -4.80
N ARG A 125 17.25 -12.76 -5.00
CA ARG A 125 15.79 -12.79 -4.83
C ARG A 125 15.44 -12.44 -3.39
N TRP A 126 14.49 -11.53 -3.20
CA TRP A 126 14.09 -11.07 -1.89
C TRP A 126 13.54 -12.17 -0.97
N CYS A 127 12.98 -13.23 -1.54
CA CYS A 127 12.32 -14.33 -0.83
C CYS A 127 13.27 -15.45 -0.38
N ASP A 128 14.56 -15.34 -0.69
CA ASP A 128 15.57 -16.28 -0.26
C ASP A 128 16.00 -15.92 1.17
N SER A 129 15.31 -16.49 2.17
CA SER A 129 15.48 -16.11 3.58
C SER A 129 16.88 -16.38 4.11
N ASP A 130 17.64 -17.28 3.48
CA ASP A 130 19.04 -17.57 3.83
C ASP A 130 19.96 -16.38 3.53
N LEU A 131 19.51 -15.45 2.70
CA LEU A 131 20.25 -14.25 2.28
C LEU A 131 19.82 -12.97 3.01
N TRP A 132 18.93 -13.10 4.00
CA TRP A 132 18.50 -11.99 4.83
C TRP A 132 19.56 -11.69 5.88
N THR A 133 20.08 -10.47 5.85
CA THR A 133 21.11 -10.00 6.77
C THR A 133 20.64 -8.73 7.46
N LYS A 134 21.33 -8.33 8.54
CA LYS A 134 21.04 -7.05 9.20
C LYS A 134 21.19 -5.84 8.27
N ASP A 135 21.99 -5.96 7.22
CA ASP A 135 22.29 -4.85 6.31
C ASP A 135 21.22 -4.69 5.22
N ASN A 136 20.39 -5.70 4.98
CA ASN A 136 19.34 -5.68 3.96
C ASN A 136 17.93 -5.92 4.50
N ILE A 137 17.78 -6.04 5.81
CA ILE A 137 16.49 -6.33 6.45
C ILE A 137 15.45 -5.26 6.14
N ASP A 138 15.84 -4.00 6.01
CA ASP A 138 14.93 -2.90 5.64
C ASP A 138 14.38 -3.09 4.22
N GLN A 139 15.17 -3.61 3.28
CA GLN A 139 14.70 -3.91 1.92
C GLN A 139 13.67 -5.04 1.95
N VAL A 140 13.93 -6.08 2.75
CA VAL A 140 12.96 -7.18 2.95
C VAL A 140 11.68 -6.64 3.56
N TYR A 141 11.80 -5.81 4.61
CA TYR A 141 10.69 -5.21 5.31
C TYR A 141 9.82 -4.38 4.37
N GLU A 142 10.39 -3.50 3.56
CA GLU A 142 9.63 -2.67 2.62
C GLU A 142 8.93 -3.50 1.54
N ILE A 143 9.57 -4.56 1.04
CA ILE A 143 8.93 -5.47 0.07
C ILE A 143 7.72 -6.16 0.70
N VAL A 144 7.85 -6.64 1.94
CA VAL A 144 6.74 -7.28 2.66
C VAL A 144 5.65 -6.28 3.04
N LYS A 145 6.05 -5.08 3.48
CA LYS A 145 5.16 -3.99 3.87
C LYS A 145 4.24 -3.60 2.73
N THR A 146 4.81 -3.36 1.56
CA THR A 146 4.08 -2.99 0.33
C THR A 146 3.26 -4.13 -0.27
N GLY A 147 3.49 -5.38 0.15
CA GLY A 147 2.78 -6.55 -0.40
C GLY A 147 3.09 -6.83 -1.87
N ASN A 148 4.09 -6.16 -2.45
CA ASN A 148 4.43 -6.27 -3.86
C ASN A 148 5.81 -6.89 -4.05
N LYS A 149 5.82 -8.15 -4.44
CA LYS A 149 7.03 -8.92 -4.75
C LYS A 149 7.62 -8.66 -6.14
N LEU A 150 6.92 -7.95 -7.03
CA LEU A 150 7.33 -7.74 -8.41
C LEU A 150 8.10 -6.42 -8.59
N LYS A 151 9.07 -6.44 -9.51
CA LYS A 151 9.81 -5.26 -9.97
C LYS A 151 8.81 -4.26 -10.55
N GLU A 152 9.07 -2.98 -10.29
CA GLU A 152 8.32 -1.92 -10.96
C GLU A 152 8.62 -1.96 -12.46
N LYS A 153 7.58 -1.75 -13.27
CA LYS A 153 7.79 -1.53 -14.70
C LYS A 153 8.61 -0.25 -14.89
N PRO A 154 9.46 -0.17 -15.92
CA PRO A 154 10.26 1.03 -16.19
C PRO A 154 9.42 2.31 -16.21
N GLU A 155 8.24 2.27 -16.84
CA GLU A 155 7.34 3.41 -16.92
C GLU A 155 6.78 3.82 -15.56
N GLN A 156 6.48 2.86 -14.68
CA GLN A 156 5.99 3.15 -13.32
C GLN A 156 7.11 3.71 -12.44
N ALA A 157 8.32 3.18 -12.57
CA ALA A 157 9.49 3.71 -11.87
C ALA A 157 9.76 5.17 -12.30
N ASP A 158 9.65 5.47 -13.60
CA ASP A 158 9.77 6.82 -14.12
C ASP A 158 8.66 7.75 -13.59
N ILE A 159 7.41 7.29 -13.55
CA ILE A 159 6.29 8.03 -12.95
C ILE A 159 6.56 8.32 -11.47
N ASN A 160 6.97 7.31 -10.69
CA ASN A 160 7.27 7.47 -9.26
C ASN A 160 8.42 8.47 -9.03
N ASN A 161 9.46 8.40 -9.87
CA ASN A 161 10.57 9.36 -9.84
C ASN A 161 10.10 10.78 -10.13
N ILE A 162 9.22 10.97 -11.13
CA ILE A 162 8.65 12.28 -11.47
C ILE A 162 7.73 12.78 -10.35
N SER A 163 6.85 11.95 -9.79
CA SER A 163 5.96 12.32 -8.69
C SER A 163 6.73 12.73 -7.44
N ASN A 164 7.73 11.93 -7.02
CA ASN A 164 8.61 12.27 -5.90
C ASN A 164 9.39 13.58 -6.13
N TYR A 165 9.73 13.87 -7.40
CA TYR A 165 10.34 15.14 -7.79
C TYR A 165 9.37 16.32 -7.66
N LEU A 166 8.12 16.17 -8.11
CA LEU A 166 7.08 17.19 -8.00
C LEU A 166 6.65 17.45 -6.54
N ASP A 167 6.66 16.41 -5.71
CA ASP A 167 6.32 16.48 -4.28
C ASP A 167 7.45 17.07 -3.41
N GLY A 168 8.50 17.61 -4.03
CA GLY A 168 9.57 18.32 -3.31
C GLY A 168 10.51 17.42 -2.50
N LYS A 169 10.38 16.08 -2.62
CA LYS A 169 11.31 15.14 -2.00
C LYS A 169 12.64 15.02 -2.77
N GLY A 170 12.72 15.59 -3.98
CA GLY A 170 13.90 15.58 -4.86
C GLY A 170 14.55 16.95 -5.09
N GLN A 171 15.02 17.63 -4.05
CA GLN A 171 15.50 19.02 -4.13
C GLN A 171 16.79 19.24 -4.97
N LEU A 172 17.58 18.21 -5.28
CA LEU A 172 18.91 18.36 -5.91
C LEU A 172 18.93 18.33 -7.45
N ASN A 173 17.85 17.92 -8.13
CA ASN A 173 17.91 17.57 -9.56
C ASN A 173 17.37 18.63 -10.55
N ILE A 174 16.74 19.72 -10.09
CA ILE A 174 16.14 20.73 -10.98
C ILE A 174 17.20 21.43 -11.84
N ASN A 175 18.35 21.76 -11.27
CA ASN A 175 19.41 22.47 -11.99
C ASN A 175 20.11 21.57 -13.02
N ALA A 176 20.26 20.28 -12.71
CA ALA A 176 20.81 19.30 -13.64
C ALA A 176 19.87 19.07 -14.84
N LEU A 177 18.56 18.99 -14.59
CA LEU A 177 17.53 18.88 -15.64
C LEU A 177 17.46 20.13 -16.54
N LYS A 178 17.53 21.33 -15.95
CA LYS A 178 17.60 22.59 -16.73
C LYS A 178 18.83 22.63 -17.65
N LEU A 179 19.96 22.11 -17.18
CA LEU A 179 21.18 22.03 -17.99
C LEU A 179 21.03 21.02 -19.13
N ALA A 180 20.46 19.85 -18.86
CA ALA A 180 20.24 18.81 -19.87
C ALA A 180 19.28 19.27 -20.98
N ILE A 181 18.20 19.96 -20.62
CA ILE A 181 17.25 20.56 -21.58
C ILE A 181 17.96 21.59 -22.47
N LYS A 182 18.74 22.51 -21.87
CA LYS A 182 19.46 23.55 -22.62
C LYS A 182 20.41 22.97 -23.68
N VAL A 183 21.16 21.92 -23.32
CA VAL A 183 22.06 21.24 -24.27
C VAL A 183 21.30 20.55 -25.41
N LEU A 184 20.12 20.01 -25.13
CA LEU A 184 19.27 19.38 -26.16
C LEU A 184 18.65 20.42 -27.10
N GLU A 185 18.22 21.56 -26.57
CA GLU A 185 17.70 22.69 -27.36
C GLU A 185 18.77 23.28 -28.29
N GLU A 186 20.00 23.47 -27.80
CA GLU A 186 21.14 23.93 -28.62
C GLU A 186 21.42 22.96 -29.78
N LYS A 187 21.39 21.64 -29.53
CA LYS A 187 21.60 20.61 -30.57
C LYS A 187 20.48 20.51 -31.60
N ILE A 188 19.25 20.88 -31.24
CA ILE A 188 18.11 20.91 -32.17
C ILE A 188 18.20 22.14 -33.08
N ASN A 189 18.70 23.25 -32.57
CA ASN A 189 18.81 24.52 -33.27
C ASN A 189 20.09 24.65 -34.13
N GLU A 190 21.03 23.70 -34.02
CA GLU A 190 22.23 23.59 -34.88
C GLU A 190 21.98 22.82 -36.20
N LYS A 191 20.72 22.54 -36.57
CA LYS A 191 20.34 21.97 -37.88
C LYS A 191 19.90 23.02 -38.88
#